data_AF-A0A842QTY0-F1
#
_entry.id   AF-A0A842QTY0-F1
#
_cell.length_a   1.000
_cell.length_b   1.000
_cell.length_c   1.000
_cell.angle_alpha   90.00
_cell.angle_beta   90.00
_cell.angle_gamma   90.00
#
_symmetry.space_group_name_H-M   'P 1'
#
loop_
_entity.id
_entity.type
_entity.pdbx_description
1 polymer ?
#
loop_
_entity_poly.entity_id
_entity_poly.type
_entity_poly.pdbx_seq_one_letter_code
_entity_poly.pdbx_strand_id
1 'polypeptide(L)'
;MYKVVFEVVEVNEPCSIDGESIHVSGPCKMYKVGDKMTVTGNPGRLLLEETDSVCLAAFSAILPLTSAMTREVTEPWDYMDKITYFSCPDSERPVVFKVERVEIDQEEYPPPYPNP
;
A
#
# COMPACT_ATOMS: atom_id res chain seq x y z
N MET A 1 -12.03 -10.65 -6.46
CA MET A 1 -11.33 -9.36 -6.70
C MET A 1 -10.90 -8.82 -5.35
N TYR A 2 -9.84 -8.00 -5.28
CA TYR A 2 -9.36 -7.49 -3.99
C TYR A 2 -9.36 -5.97 -3.93
N LYS A 3 -9.79 -5.48 -2.77
CA LYS A 3 -9.42 -4.17 -2.25
C LYS A 3 -8.11 -4.36 -1.48
N VAL A 4 -7.15 -3.46 -1.69
CA VAL A 4 -5.82 -3.54 -1.08
C VAL A 4 -5.63 -2.30 -0.21
N VAL A 5 -5.38 -2.54 1.07
CA VAL A 5 -5.18 -1.51 2.09
C VAL A 5 -3.72 -1.47 2.45
N PHE A 6 -3.12 -0.29 2.33
CA PHE A 6 -1.77 0.02 2.79
C PHE A 6 -1.88 0.84 4.07
N GLU A 7 -1.76 0.18 5.22
CA GLU A 7 -1.85 0.81 6.53
C GLU A 7 -0.45 1.07 7.08
N VAL A 8 -0.15 2.30 7.48
CA VAL A 8 1.13 2.63 8.11
C VAL A 8 1.20 1.96 9.48
N VAL A 9 2.21 1.11 9.67
CA VAL A 9 2.42 0.38 10.93
C VAL A 9 3.77 0.71 11.52
N GLU A 10 3.87 0.60 12.84
CA GLU A 10 5.16 0.59 13.52
C GLU A 10 5.81 -0.78 13.30
N VAL A 11 7.01 -0.78 12.74
CA VAL A 11 7.80 -1.99 12.52
C VAL A 11 8.98 -1.94 13.46
N ASN A 12 8.90 -2.74 14.51
CA ASN A 12 9.95 -2.82 15.52
C ASN A 12 11.16 -3.66 15.05
N GLU A 13 11.01 -4.44 13.96
CA GLU A 13 12.08 -5.26 13.39
C GLU A 13 12.00 -5.37 11.85
N PRO A 14 13.13 -5.24 11.12
CA PRO A 14 14.48 -5.04 11.64
C PRO A 14 14.69 -3.61 12.16
N CYS A 15 15.26 -3.49 13.36
CA CYS A 15 15.69 -2.23 13.94
C CYS A 15 17.14 -1.92 13.52
N SER A 16 17.58 -0.68 13.75
CA SER A 16 18.99 -0.34 13.55
C SER A 16 19.88 -1.16 14.49
N ILE A 17 21.06 -1.56 14.03
CA ILE A 17 22.02 -2.37 14.80
C ILE A 17 22.46 -1.66 16.08
N ASP A 18 22.52 -0.32 16.04
CA ASP A 18 22.85 0.55 17.17
C ASP A 18 21.63 0.87 18.06
N GLY A 19 20.43 0.39 17.72
CA GLY A 19 19.20 0.68 18.43
C GLY A 19 18.69 2.12 18.26
N GLU A 20 19.32 2.93 17.41
CA GLU A 20 18.86 4.26 17.08
C GLU A 20 17.63 4.21 16.16
N SER A 21 16.88 5.31 16.14
CA SER A 21 15.76 5.48 15.23
C SER A 21 16.22 5.33 13.77
N ILE A 22 15.50 4.53 12.99
CA ILE A 22 15.72 4.41 11.54
C ILE A 22 15.45 5.73 10.78
N HIS A 23 14.82 6.71 11.44
CA HIS A 23 14.63 8.05 10.89
C HIS A 23 15.86 8.94 11.12
N VAL A 24 16.39 9.50 10.04
CA VAL A 24 17.57 10.38 10.03
C VAL A 24 17.21 11.81 10.49
N SER A 25 16.05 12.34 10.07
CA SER A 25 15.70 13.75 10.27
C SER A 25 14.36 14.00 10.99
N GLY A 26 13.85 12.97 11.69
CA GLY A 26 12.59 12.99 12.45
C GLY A 26 11.44 12.25 11.76
N PRO A 27 10.22 12.29 12.30
CA PRO A 27 9.10 11.51 11.77
C PRO A 27 8.67 11.99 10.38
N CYS A 28 8.01 11.10 9.65
CA CYS A 28 7.39 11.43 8.36
C CYS A 28 6.44 12.63 8.49
N LYS A 29 6.43 13.51 7.48
CA LYS A 29 5.57 14.70 7.45
C LYS A 29 4.19 14.44 6.83
N MET A 30 4.04 13.32 6.11
CA MET A 30 2.85 12.99 5.33
C MET A 30 1.97 11.92 5.99
N TYR A 31 2.57 11.09 6.84
CA TYR A 31 1.94 9.92 7.44
C TYR A 31 2.26 9.81 8.94
N LYS A 32 1.33 9.22 9.67
CA LYS A 32 1.49 8.68 11.02
C LYS A 32 1.00 7.22 11.05
N VAL A 33 1.36 6.49 12.11
CA VAL A 33 0.88 5.12 12.34
C VAL A 33 -0.66 5.09 12.33
N GLY A 34 -1.23 4.14 11.61
CA GLY A 34 -2.66 3.95 11.40
C GLY A 34 -3.23 4.62 10.15
N ASP A 35 -2.52 5.56 9.51
CA ASP A 35 -2.98 6.18 8.26
C ASP A 35 -3.02 5.15 7.13
N LYS A 36 -4.00 5.30 6.22
CA LYS A 36 -4.27 4.35 5.14
C LYS A 36 -4.19 4.97 3.75
N MET A 37 -3.74 4.17 2.79
CA MET A 37 -4.07 4.32 1.38
C MET A 37 -4.79 3.06 0.91
N THR A 38 -5.91 3.23 0.22
CA THR A 38 -6.73 2.10 -0.22
C THR A 38 -6.90 2.11 -1.72
N VAL A 39 -6.60 0.99 -2.37
CA VAL A 39 -6.78 0.81 -3.81
C VAL A 39 -7.70 -0.37 -4.11
N THR A 40 -8.47 -0.30 -5.18
CA THR A 40 -9.38 -1.36 -5.59
C THR A 40 -9.53 -1.41 -7.11
N GLY A 41 -10.20 -2.45 -7.61
CA GLY A 41 -10.52 -2.59 -9.02
C GLY A 41 -9.36 -3.07 -9.88
N ASN A 42 -9.68 -3.48 -11.10
CA ASN A 42 -8.70 -3.82 -12.13
C ASN A 42 -9.18 -3.22 -13.47
N PRO A 43 -8.57 -2.11 -13.97
CA PRO A 43 -7.36 -1.45 -13.48
C PRO A 43 -7.54 -0.78 -12.11
N GLY A 44 -6.44 -0.67 -11.35
CA GLY A 44 -6.42 -0.15 -9.99
C GLY A 44 -6.87 1.31 -9.87
N ARG A 45 -7.66 1.62 -8.84
CA ARG A 45 -8.13 2.95 -8.48
C ARG A 45 -7.88 3.22 -7.02
N LEU A 46 -7.57 4.46 -6.70
CA LEU A 46 -7.49 4.94 -5.32
C LEU A 46 -8.90 5.26 -4.80
N LEU A 47 -9.25 4.71 -3.63
CA LEU A 47 -10.49 5.02 -2.91
C LEU A 47 -10.22 6.16 -1.92
N LEU A 48 -10.65 7.37 -2.28
CA LEU A 48 -10.36 8.57 -1.49
C LEU A 48 -11.11 8.57 -0.15
N GLU A 49 -12.29 7.96 -0.11
CA GLU A 49 -13.13 7.82 1.08
C GLU A 49 -12.55 6.86 2.14
N GLU A 50 -11.64 5.97 1.74
CA GLU A 50 -10.91 5.03 2.61
C GLU A 50 -9.41 5.35 2.69
N THR A 51 -9.01 6.56 2.29
CA THR A 51 -7.61 7.00 2.27
C THR A 51 -7.44 8.25 3.12
N ASP A 52 -6.60 8.19 4.15
CA ASP A 52 -6.36 9.31 5.05
C ASP A 52 -5.40 10.35 4.42
N SER A 53 -4.37 9.88 3.70
CA SER A 53 -3.33 10.73 3.12
C SER A 53 -2.67 10.07 1.91
N VAL A 54 -2.30 10.88 0.92
CA VAL A 54 -1.58 10.42 -0.28
C VAL A 54 -0.28 11.21 -0.42
N CYS A 55 0.84 10.60 -0.03
CA CYS A 55 2.15 11.08 -0.42
C CYS A 55 2.47 10.61 -1.84
N LEU A 56 2.75 11.55 -2.74
CA LEU A 56 3.05 11.23 -4.13
C LEU A 56 4.29 10.32 -4.30
N ALA A 57 5.28 10.43 -3.41
CA ALA A 57 6.48 9.59 -3.46
C ALA A 57 6.20 8.15 -3.02
N ALA A 58 5.44 7.95 -1.94
CA ALA A 58 5.03 6.62 -1.50
C ALA A 58 4.09 5.98 -2.53
N PHE A 59 3.11 6.74 -3.02
CA PHE A 59 2.15 6.27 -4.01
C PHE A 59 2.82 5.90 -5.33
N SER A 60 3.75 6.71 -5.86
CA SER A 60 4.45 6.38 -7.11
C SER A 60 5.29 5.11 -7.02
N ALA A 61 5.80 4.77 -5.83
CA ALA A 61 6.56 3.55 -5.60
C ALA A 61 5.67 2.29 -5.54
N ILE A 62 4.44 2.42 -5.02
CA ILE A 62 3.46 1.32 -4.93
C ILE A 62 2.68 1.15 -6.23
N LEU A 63 2.39 2.26 -6.92
CA LEU A 63 1.49 2.35 -8.08
C LEU A 63 1.69 1.23 -9.11
N PRO A 64 2.92 0.87 -9.54
CA PRO A 64 3.13 -0.18 -10.54
C PRO A 64 2.60 -1.57 -10.14
N LEU A 65 2.46 -1.84 -8.83
CA LEU A 65 2.01 -3.14 -8.30
C LEU A 65 0.51 -3.19 -8.03
N THR A 66 -0.16 -2.03 -7.93
CA THR A 66 -1.55 -1.93 -7.47
C THR A 66 -2.52 -2.82 -8.27
N SER A 67 -2.51 -2.74 -9.61
CA SER A 67 -3.37 -3.58 -10.46
C SER A 67 -3.10 -5.09 -10.33
N ALA A 68 -1.87 -5.48 -9.98
CA ALA A 68 -1.53 -6.89 -9.76
C ALA A 68 -1.97 -7.37 -8.38
N MET A 69 -1.94 -6.50 -7.37
CA MET A 69 -2.41 -6.79 -6.01
C MET A 69 -3.95 -6.87 -5.89
N THR A 70 -4.69 -6.20 -6.78
CA THR A 70 -6.17 -6.19 -6.77
C THR A 70 -6.82 -7.39 -7.49
N ARG A 71 -6.03 -8.27 -8.13
CA ARG A 71 -6.52 -9.47 -8.84
C ARG A 71 -6.18 -10.76 -8.10
N GLU A 72 -6.85 -11.85 -8.47
CA GLU A 72 -6.46 -13.20 -8.06
C GLU A 72 -5.04 -13.54 -8.51
N VAL A 73 -4.32 -14.29 -7.67
CA VAL A 73 -3.05 -14.91 -8.02
C VAL A 73 -3.36 -16.11 -8.90
N THR A 74 -2.88 -16.09 -10.15
CA THR A 74 -3.27 -17.11 -11.14
C THR A 74 -2.23 -18.21 -11.31
N GLU A 75 -0.99 -17.99 -10.88
CA GLU A 75 0.15 -18.86 -11.19
C GLU A 75 1.00 -19.15 -9.94
N PRO A 76 1.69 -20.29 -9.85
CA PRO A 76 2.53 -20.63 -8.69
C PRO A 76 3.67 -19.65 -8.39
N TRP A 77 4.20 -18.99 -9.43
CA TRP A 77 5.26 -17.98 -9.30
C TRP A 77 4.73 -16.57 -9.03
N ASP A 78 3.42 -16.37 -9.15
CA ASP A 78 2.81 -15.10 -8.79
C ASP A 78 2.80 -14.98 -7.26
N TYR A 79 3.42 -13.93 -6.76
CA TYR A 79 3.68 -13.70 -5.35
C TYR A 79 2.96 -12.46 -4.83
N MET A 80 2.00 -11.90 -5.59
CA MET A 80 1.30 -10.67 -5.20
C MET A 80 0.51 -10.82 -3.88
N ASP A 81 0.13 -12.03 -3.48
CA ASP A 81 -0.49 -12.35 -2.18
C ASP A 81 0.51 -12.45 -1.03
N LYS A 82 1.79 -12.66 -1.34
CA LYS A 82 2.88 -12.81 -0.36
C LYS A 82 3.51 -11.47 0.03
N ILE A 83 3.19 -10.38 -0.67
CA ILE A 83 3.65 -9.03 -0.32
C ILE A 83 2.81 -8.52 0.84
N THR A 84 3.33 -8.62 2.06
CA THR A 84 2.63 -8.20 3.29
C THR A 84 3.12 -6.86 3.84
N TYR A 85 4.27 -6.37 3.36
CA TYR A 85 4.85 -5.09 3.78
C TYR A 85 5.44 -4.34 2.59
N PHE A 86 5.37 -3.02 2.65
CA PHE A 86 5.96 -2.11 1.68
C PHE A 86 6.63 -0.93 2.39
N SER A 87 7.89 -0.61 2.06
CA SER A 87 8.58 0.54 2.63
C SER A 87 8.46 1.75 1.71
N CYS A 88 8.15 2.91 2.29
CA CYS A 88 8.29 4.20 1.62
C CYS A 88 9.73 4.38 1.10
N PRO A 89 9.93 4.98 -0.09
CA PRO A 89 11.26 5.22 -0.65
C PRO A 89 12.00 6.41 -0.03
N ASP A 90 11.42 7.09 0.97
CA ASP A 90 12.05 8.21 1.67
C ASP A 90 13.28 7.71 2.46
N SER A 91 14.46 8.20 2.06
CA SER A 91 15.74 7.83 2.66
C SER A 91 15.98 8.42 4.05
N GLU A 92 15.25 9.47 4.43
CA GLU A 92 15.40 10.12 5.72
C GLU A 92 14.32 9.70 6.71
N ARG A 93 13.10 9.46 6.22
CA ARG A 93 11.90 9.29 7.05
C ARG A 93 11.00 8.16 6.55
N PRO A 94 11.53 6.93 6.39
CA PRO A 94 10.75 5.83 5.82
C PRO A 94 9.61 5.45 6.76
N VAL A 95 8.40 5.32 6.22
CA VAL A 95 7.30 4.61 6.88
C VAL A 95 7.12 3.25 6.22
N VAL A 96 6.63 2.27 6.99
CA VAL A 96 6.29 0.95 6.47
C VAL A 96 4.78 0.80 6.44
N PHE A 97 4.27 0.36 5.30
CA PHE A 97 2.88 -0.01 5.11
C PHE A 97 2.74 -1.52 5.29
N LYS A 98 1.86 -1.96 6.18
CA LYS A 98 1.31 -3.31 6.14
C LYS A 98 0.30 -3.36 5.00
N VAL A 99 0.42 -4.38 4.17
CA VAL A 99 -0.44 -4.61 3.02
C VAL A 99 -1.46 -5.68 3.38
N GLU A 100 -2.73 -5.35 3.25
CA GLU A 100 -3.84 -6.28 3.45
C GLU A 100 -4.71 -6.35 2.19
N ARG A 101 -5.01 -7.57 1.74
CA ARG A 101 -5.89 -7.83 0.60
C ARG A 101 -7.22 -8.34 1.11
N VAL A 102 -8.26 -7.55 0.91
CA VAL A 102 -9.64 -7.87 1.31
C VAL A 102 -10.40 -8.29 0.07
N GLU A 103 -10.93 -9.50 0.07
CA GLU A 103 -11.78 -9.99 -1.00
C GLU A 103 -13.08 -9.18 -1.05
N ILE A 104 -13.46 -8.75 -2.25
CA ILE A 104 -14.64 -7.93 -2.51
C ILE A 104 -15.34 -8.40 -3.79
N ASP A 105 -16.61 -8.04 -3.90
CA ASP A 105 -17.36 -8.18 -5.15
C ASP A 105 -16.92 -7.07 -6.14
N GLN A 106 -16.71 -7.45 -7.40
CA GLN A 106 -16.37 -6.51 -8.46
C GLN A 106 -17.50 -5.51 -8.73
N GLU A 107 -18.75 -5.90 -8.46
CA GLU A 107 -19.91 -5.01 -8.61
C GLU A 107 -19.90 -3.81 -7.65
N GLU A 108 -19.17 -3.90 -6.54
CA GLU A 108 -19.03 -2.81 -5.58
C GLU A 108 -18.23 -1.62 -6.15
N TYR A 109 -17.26 -1.91 -7.05
CA TYR A 109 -16.39 -0.90 -7.66
C TYR A 109 -16.29 -1.06 -9.19
N PRO A 110 -17.39 -0.84 -9.93
CA PRO A 110 -17.44 -1.07 -11.37
C PRO A 110 -16.47 -0.15 -12.12
N PRO A 111 -15.91 -0.54 -13.28
CA PRO A 111 -15.19 0.35 -14.20
C PRO A 111 -15.93 1.69 -14.38
N PRO A 112 -15.23 2.85 -14.34
CA PRO A 112 -15.92 4.13 -14.46
C PRO A 112 -16.49 4.29 -15.88
N TYR A 113 -15.93 3.55 -16.84
CA TYR A 113 -16.37 3.44 -18.21
C TYR A 113 -16.64 1.96 -18.50
N PRO A 114 -17.91 1.50 -18.40
CA PRO A 114 -18.26 0.08 -18.54
C PRO A 114 -18.07 -0.46 -19.98
N ASN A 115 -17.94 0.42 -20.97
CA ASN A 115 -17.60 0.08 -22.36
C ASN A 115 -16.58 1.11 -22.88
N PRO A 116 -15.33 0.71 -23.19
CA PRO A 116 -14.34 1.60 -23.81
C PRO A 116 -14.70 1.96 -25.26
#